data_AF-Q0FYY0-F1
#
_entry.id   AF-Q0FYY0-F1
#
_cell.length_a   1.000
_cell.length_b   1.000
_cell.length_c   1.000
_cell.angle_alpha   90.00
_cell.angle_beta   90.00
_cell.angle_gamma   90.00
#
_symmetry.space_group_name_H-M   'P 1'
#
loop_
_entity.id
_entity.type
_entity.pdbx_description
1 polymer ?
#
loop_
_entity_poly.entity_id
_entity_poly.type
_entity_poly.pdbx_seq_one_letter_code
_entity_poly.pdbx_strand_id
1 'polypeptide(L)'
;MQHQPSFADQVWRFLNWLFPDWARSMEYVGVFGLGGWALFLLRHPDVLQRGSFRGFSALPANVWALLMGATAFVQFVAIVAPKVPGRATFRFVAMALAAGFWAVVAFNFGVSGTPSTGTHMYATWAGLSALAGVWLGCLTIKS
;
A
#
# COMPACT_ATOMS: atom_id res chain seq x y z
N MET A 1 -25.88 -37.45 -6.24
CA MET A 1 -24.77 -37.21 -7.19
C MET A 1 -24.16 -35.87 -6.83
N GLN A 2 -22.91 -35.83 -6.37
CA GLN A 2 -22.23 -34.56 -6.07
C GLN A 2 -21.78 -33.92 -7.38
N HIS A 3 -22.31 -32.73 -7.68
CA HIS A 3 -21.89 -31.96 -8.83
C HIS A 3 -20.45 -31.49 -8.62
N GLN A 4 -19.49 -32.08 -9.33
CA GLN A 4 -18.11 -31.59 -9.28
C GLN A 4 -18.04 -30.20 -9.93
N PRO A 5 -17.40 -29.21 -9.29
CA PRO A 5 -17.27 -27.87 -9.85
C PRO A 5 -16.40 -27.89 -11.10
N SER A 6 -16.82 -27.16 -12.14
CA SER A 6 -16.07 -27.04 -13.38
C SER A 6 -14.72 -26.34 -13.13
N PHE A 7 -13.77 -26.46 -14.06
CA PHE A 7 -12.50 -25.73 -13.99
C PHE A 7 -12.73 -24.21 -13.91
N ALA A 8 -13.69 -23.68 -14.67
CA ALA A 8 -14.06 -22.27 -14.63
C ALA A 8 -14.53 -21.83 -13.23
N ASP A 9 -15.33 -22.66 -12.56
CA ASP A 9 -15.77 -22.38 -11.19
C ASP A 9 -14.60 -22.33 -10.19
N GLN A 10 -13.60 -23.20 -10.37
CA GLN A 10 -12.41 -23.22 -9.53
C GLN A 10 -11.54 -21.98 -9.74
N VAL A 11 -11.33 -21.58 -11.00
CA VAL A 11 -10.61 -20.34 -11.35
C VAL A 11 -11.33 -19.12 -10.77
N TRP A 12 -12.65 -19.04 -10.93
CA TRP A 12 -13.43 -17.94 -10.40
C TRP A 12 -13.38 -17.86 -8.87
N ARG A 13 -13.49 -19.00 -8.17
CA ARG A 13 -13.33 -19.07 -6.72
C ARG A 13 -11.95 -18.61 -6.27
N PHE A 14 -10.90 -19.02 -6.98
CA PHE A 14 -9.54 -18.59 -6.69
C PHE A 14 -9.36 -17.08 -6.88
N LEU A 15 -9.86 -16.51 -7.99
CA LEU A 15 -9.79 -15.07 -8.25
C LEU A 15 -10.57 -14.25 -7.22
N ASN A 16 -11.77 -14.68 -6.84
CA ASN A 16 -12.55 -14.02 -5.79
C ASN A 16 -11.91 -14.14 -4.41
N TRP A 17 -11.18 -15.22 -4.14
CA TRP A 17 -10.41 -15.33 -2.91
C TRP A 17 -9.19 -14.39 -2.93
N LEU A 18 -8.50 -14.30 -4.06
CA LEU A 18 -7.29 -13.49 -4.22
C LEU A 18 -7.58 -11.99 -4.30
N PHE A 19 -8.67 -11.61 -4.96
CA PHE A 19 -9.16 -10.24 -5.20
C PHE A 19 -10.66 -10.14 -4.85
N PRO A 20 -11.03 -10.23 -3.57
CA PRO A 20 -12.43 -10.14 -3.14
C PRO A 20 -13.05 -8.76 -3.38
N ASP A 21 -12.21 -7.74 -3.50
CA ASP A 21 -12.58 -6.36 -3.79
C ASP A 21 -11.42 -5.66 -4.51
N TRP A 22 -11.69 -4.50 -5.09
CA TRP A 22 -10.69 -3.76 -5.85
C TRP A 22 -9.60 -3.11 -4.96
N ALA A 23 -9.92 -2.80 -3.68
CA ALA A 23 -8.95 -2.26 -2.74
C ALA A 23 -7.83 -3.26 -2.44
N ARG A 24 -8.10 -4.56 -2.62
CA ARG A 24 -7.10 -5.62 -2.51
C ARG A 24 -5.88 -5.42 -3.41
N SER A 25 -6.08 -4.94 -4.63
CA SER A 25 -4.96 -4.67 -5.55
C SER A 25 -4.01 -3.63 -4.97
N MET A 26 -4.55 -2.59 -4.32
CA MET A 26 -3.74 -1.55 -3.68
C MET A 26 -3.05 -2.03 -2.40
N GLU A 27 -3.64 -2.98 -1.67
CA GLU A 27 -2.97 -3.64 -0.55
C GLU A 27 -1.74 -4.43 -1.01
N TYR A 28 -1.79 -5.13 -2.15
CA TYR A 28 -0.60 -5.77 -2.70
C TYR A 28 0.47 -4.76 -3.11
N VAL A 29 0.08 -3.67 -3.77
CA VAL A 29 1.00 -2.58 -4.13
C VAL A 29 1.68 -2.00 -2.89
N GLY A 30 0.92 -1.77 -1.80
CA GLY A 30 1.50 -1.26 -0.56
C GLY A 30 2.37 -2.29 0.15
N VAL A 31 1.99 -3.57 0.22
CA VAL A 31 2.82 -4.63 0.83
C VAL A 31 4.19 -4.72 0.14
N PHE A 32 4.21 -4.89 -1.18
CA PHE A 32 5.47 -5.07 -1.91
C PHE A 32 6.23 -3.76 -2.07
N GLY A 33 5.51 -2.68 -2.36
CA GLY A 33 6.11 -1.38 -2.60
C GLY A 33 6.65 -0.74 -1.33
N LEU A 34 5.84 -0.61 -0.28
CA LEU A 34 6.29 -0.02 1.00
C LEU A 34 7.24 -0.96 1.73
N GLY A 35 7.05 -2.28 1.64
CA GLY A 35 8.01 -3.26 2.15
C GLY A 35 9.36 -3.16 1.45
N GLY A 36 9.36 -2.99 0.13
CA GLY A 36 10.56 -2.73 -0.67
C GLY A 36 11.26 -1.44 -0.26
N TRP A 37 10.52 -0.35 -0.08
CA TRP A 37 11.05 0.92 0.43
C TRP A 37 11.63 0.81 1.83
N ALA A 38 10.94 0.12 2.74
CA ALA A 38 11.41 -0.11 4.09
C ALA A 38 12.75 -0.87 4.09
N LEU A 39 12.84 -1.96 3.33
CA LEU A 39 14.08 -2.73 3.19
C LEU A 39 15.19 -1.90 2.54
N PHE A 40 14.87 -1.12 1.51
CA PHE A 40 15.81 -0.23 0.84
C PHE A 40 16.42 0.81 1.80
N LEU A 41 15.58 1.48 2.60
CA LEU A 41 16.03 2.48 3.58
C LEU A 41 16.85 1.88 4.73
N LEU A 42 16.56 0.64 5.15
CA LEU A 42 17.38 -0.06 6.14
C LEU A 42 18.76 -0.42 5.60
N ARG A 43 18.85 -0.78 4.32
CA ARG A 43 20.13 -1.18 3.68
C ARG A 43 20.97 0.02 3.22
N HIS A 44 20.32 1.13 2.85
CA HIS A 44 20.97 2.31 2.29
C HIS A 44 20.46 3.59 2.97
N PRO A 45 20.66 3.77 4.29
CA PRO A 45 20.13 4.91 5.02
C PRO A 45 20.77 6.24 4.60
N ASP A 46 21.99 6.20 4.06
CA ASP A 46 22.73 7.34 3.52
C ASP A 46 22.04 7.98 2.29
N VAL A 47 21.15 7.25 1.61
CA VAL A 47 20.44 7.76 0.44
C VAL A 47 19.62 9.00 0.76
N LEU A 48 19.11 9.11 2.00
CA LEU A 48 18.32 10.26 2.44
C LEU A 48 19.16 11.53 2.65
N GLN A 49 20.49 11.41 2.71
CA GLN A 49 21.39 12.57 2.78
C GLN A 49 21.55 13.26 1.42
N ARG A 50 21.14 12.60 0.33
CA ARG A 50 21.19 13.18 -1.02
C ARG A 50 20.09 14.22 -1.16
N GLY A 51 20.41 15.34 -1.81
CA GLY A 51 19.46 16.45 -2.02
C GLY A 51 18.17 16.07 -2.77
N SER A 52 18.15 14.92 -3.46
CA SER A 52 16.98 14.37 -4.15
C SER A 52 15.92 13.76 -3.21
N PHE A 53 16.19 13.59 -1.90
CA PHE A 53 15.30 12.92 -0.94
C PHE A 53 14.76 13.86 0.16
N ARG A 54 14.64 15.16 -0.14
CA ARG A 54 14.19 16.19 0.83
C ARG A 54 12.85 15.92 1.50
N GLY A 55 11.90 15.26 0.84
CA GLY A 55 10.62 14.86 1.43
C GLY A 55 10.76 13.90 2.61
N PHE A 56 11.89 13.21 2.76
CA PHE A 56 12.18 12.36 3.92
C PHE A 56 12.97 13.06 5.03
N SER A 57 13.33 14.34 4.86
CA SER A 57 14.17 15.07 5.83
C SER A 57 13.57 15.22 7.23
N ALA A 58 12.25 15.04 7.38
CA ALA A 58 11.56 15.19 8.66
C ALA A 58 11.92 14.12 9.70
N LEU A 59 12.32 12.92 9.26
CA LEU A 59 12.62 11.79 10.13
C LEU A 59 13.87 11.03 9.66
N PRO A 60 14.60 10.37 10.57
CA PRO A 60 15.72 9.52 10.17
C PRO A 60 15.26 8.29 9.36
N ALA A 61 16.16 7.72 8.55
CA ALA A 61 15.85 6.61 7.62
C ALA A 61 15.23 5.38 8.29
N ASN A 62 15.72 5.01 9.48
CA ASN A 62 15.19 3.88 10.25
C ASN A 62 13.74 4.12 10.71
N VAL A 63 13.36 5.36 11.02
CA VAL A 63 11.99 5.70 11.42
C VAL A 63 11.07 5.61 10.21
N TRP A 64 11.47 6.14 9.04
CA TRP A 64 10.71 5.97 7.80
C TRP A 64 10.55 4.50 7.42
N ALA A 65 11.63 3.72 7.52
CA ALA A 65 11.59 2.29 7.24
C ALA A 65 10.63 1.56 8.18
N LEU A 66 10.64 1.90 9.48
CA LEU A 66 9.71 1.32 10.45
C LEU A 66 8.25 1.68 10.12
N LEU A 67 7.97 2.94 9.79
CA LEU A 67 6.63 3.41 9.46
C LEU A 67 6.09 2.75 8.18
N MET A 68 6.90 2.68 7.13
CA MET A 68 6.55 2.01 5.87
C MET A 68 6.40 0.50 6.05
N GLY A 69 7.32 -0.13 6.79
CA GLY A 69 7.29 -1.56 7.09
C GLY A 69 6.10 -1.96 7.95
N ALA A 70 5.77 -1.18 8.98
CA ALA A 70 4.58 -1.39 9.80
C ALA A 70 3.29 -1.26 8.97
N THR A 71 3.24 -0.28 8.08
CA THR A 71 2.08 -0.09 7.19
C THR A 71 1.92 -1.25 6.21
N ALA A 72 3.03 -1.70 5.59
CA ALA A 72 3.04 -2.90 4.75
C ALA A 72 2.60 -4.14 5.55
N PHE A 73 3.05 -4.28 6.79
CA PHE A 73 2.68 -5.39 7.66
C PHE A 73 1.18 -5.38 7.98
N VAL A 74 0.59 -4.23 8.31
CA VAL A 74 -0.86 -4.12 8.55
C VAL A 74 -1.66 -4.52 7.30
N GLN A 75 -1.24 -4.09 6.11
CA GLN A 75 -1.88 -4.51 4.85
C GLN A 75 -1.73 -6.01 4.61
N PHE A 76 -0.55 -6.58 4.88
CA PHE A 76 -0.31 -8.02 4.78
C PHE A 76 -1.23 -8.80 5.71
N VAL A 77 -1.35 -8.39 6.99
CA VAL A 77 -2.28 -9.01 7.95
C VAL A 77 -3.72 -8.91 7.44
N ALA A 78 -4.14 -7.77 6.88
CA ALA A 78 -5.47 -7.61 6.30
C ALA A 78 -5.72 -8.48 5.04
N ILE A 79 -4.66 -8.95 4.39
CA ILE A 79 -4.71 -9.93 3.30
C ILE A 79 -4.88 -11.34 3.86
N VAL A 80 -3.99 -11.78 4.74
CA VAL A 80 -3.92 -13.18 5.19
C VAL A 80 -4.92 -13.54 6.27
N ALA A 81 -5.41 -12.56 7.05
CA ALA A 81 -6.34 -12.77 8.15
C ALA A 81 -7.69 -12.04 7.91
N PRO A 82 -8.52 -12.51 6.95
CA PRO A 82 -9.74 -11.80 6.54
C PRO A 82 -10.84 -11.75 7.61
N LYS A 83 -10.71 -12.53 8.69
CA LYS A 83 -11.71 -12.69 9.76
C LYS A 83 -11.42 -11.84 11.01
N VAL A 84 -10.40 -10.98 11.00
CA VAL A 84 -10.05 -10.14 12.15
C VAL A 84 -11.16 -9.11 12.41
N PRO A 85 -11.66 -8.97 13.66
CA PRO A 85 -12.59 -7.90 14.01
C PRO A 85 -12.01 -6.51 13.72
N GLY A 86 -12.81 -5.59 13.19
CA GLY A 86 -12.34 -4.25 12.83
C GLY A 86 -11.43 -4.21 11.60
N ARG A 87 -11.34 -5.31 10.83
CA ARG A 87 -10.52 -5.38 9.60
C ARG A 87 -10.75 -4.20 8.66
N ALA A 88 -11.99 -3.78 8.44
CA ALA A 88 -12.28 -2.68 7.52
C ALA A 88 -11.63 -1.35 8.00
N THR A 89 -11.61 -1.08 9.30
CA THR A 89 -10.88 0.06 9.90
C THR A 89 -9.37 -0.07 9.70
N PHE A 90 -8.79 -1.25 9.93
CA PHE A 90 -7.35 -1.46 9.70
C PHE A 90 -6.97 -1.24 8.25
N ARG A 91 -7.76 -1.77 7.32
CA ARG A 91 -7.57 -1.56 5.87
C ARG A 91 -7.65 -0.09 5.50
N PHE A 92 -8.65 0.63 6.03
CA PHE A 92 -8.81 2.07 5.83
C PHE A 92 -7.58 2.86 6.29
N VAL A 93 -7.16 2.66 7.55
CA VAL A 93 -6.01 3.38 8.13
C VAL A 93 -4.74 3.05 7.35
N ALA A 94 -4.51 1.78 7.02
CA ALA A 94 -3.32 1.38 6.27
C ALA A 94 -3.30 1.93 4.83
N MET A 95 -4.47 2.08 4.18
CA MET A 95 -4.59 2.75 2.88
C MET A 95 -4.31 4.25 2.99
N ALA A 96 -4.83 4.92 4.02
CA ALA A 96 -4.58 6.35 4.25
C ALA A 96 -3.09 6.62 4.49
N LEU A 97 -2.44 5.80 5.31
CA LEU A 97 -0.99 5.89 5.54
C LEU A 97 -0.20 5.62 4.26
N ALA A 98 -0.55 4.57 3.50
CA ALA A 98 0.08 4.28 2.22
C ALA A 98 -0.05 5.44 1.23
N ALA A 99 -1.23 6.07 1.14
CA ALA A 99 -1.42 7.26 0.32
C ALA A 99 -0.46 8.39 0.71
N GLY A 100 -0.27 8.63 2.01
CA GLY A 100 0.69 9.59 2.53
C GLY A 100 2.14 9.25 2.13
N PHE A 101 2.59 8.01 2.34
CA PHE A 101 3.94 7.60 1.95
C PHE A 101 4.17 7.73 0.45
N TRP A 102 3.22 7.31 -0.37
CA TRP A 102 3.32 7.45 -1.82
C TRP A 102 3.38 8.91 -2.26
N ALA A 103 2.63 9.80 -1.59
CA ALA A 103 2.73 11.23 -1.85
C ALA A 103 4.11 11.79 -1.48
N VAL A 104 4.71 11.37 -0.36
CA VAL A 104 6.08 11.76 0.02
C VAL A 104 7.09 11.27 -1.02
N VAL A 105 6.98 10.02 -1.48
CA VAL A 105 7.86 9.47 -2.53
C VAL A 105 7.68 10.26 -3.82
N ALA A 106 6.44 10.52 -4.27
CA ALA A 106 6.14 11.29 -5.47
C ALA A 106 6.73 12.71 -5.38
N PHE A 107 6.57 13.38 -4.24
CA PHE A 107 7.11 14.70 -3.99
C PHE A 107 8.64 14.75 -4.15
N ASN A 108 9.35 13.73 -3.64
CA ASN A 108 10.82 13.64 -3.80
C ASN A 108 11.25 13.65 -5.27
N PHE A 109 10.59 12.84 -6.11
CA PHE A 109 10.87 12.82 -7.55
C PHE A 109 10.43 14.11 -8.26
N GLY A 110 9.42 14.81 -7.74
CA GLY A 110 8.96 16.09 -8.30
C GLY A 110 9.94 17.25 -8.04
N VAL A 111 10.55 17.29 -6.85
CA VAL A 111 11.46 18.38 -6.45
C VAL A 111 12.86 18.25 -7.06
N SER A 112 13.24 17.08 -7.60
CA SER A 112 14.55 16.84 -8.22
C SER A 112 14.77 17.51 -9.60
N GLY A 113 13.85 18.37 -10.07
CA GLY A 113 14.10 19.29 -11.20
C GLY A 113 13.31 19.02 -12.48
N THR A 114 12.68 17.86 -12.64
CA THR A 114 11.69 17.59 -13.71
C THR A 114 10.77 16.46 -13.27
N PRO A 115 9.44 16.54 -13.47
CA PRO A 115 8.55 15.42 -13.20
C PRO A 115 9.00 14.20 -13.98
N SER A 116 9.49 13.20 -13.27
CA SER A 116 9.93 11.94 -13.85
C SER A 116 8.74 11.00 -13.99
N THR A 117 8.90 9.93 -14.77
CA THR A 117 7.95 8.79 -14.76
C THR A 117 7.69 8.30 -13.33
N GLY A 118 8.71 8.36 -12.45
CA GLY A 118 8.57 8.05 -11.03
C GLY A 118 7.57 8.95 -10.31
N THR A 119 7.63 10.27 -10.52
CA THR A 119 6.70 11.23 -9.92
C THR A 119 5.25 10.86 -10.22
N HIS A 120 4.93 10.62 -11.50
CA HIS A 120 3.57 10.29 -11.91
C HIS A 120 3.12 8.93 -11.38
N MET A 121 3.99 7.92 -11.45
CA MET A 121 3.68 6.58 -10.93
C MET A 121 3.33 6.61 -9.44
N TYR A 122 4.15 7.25 -8.61
CA TYR A 122 3.91 7.33 -7.17
C TYR A 122 2.73 8.24 -6.82
N ALA A 123 2.50 9.32 -7.57
CA ALA A 123 1.30 10.14 -7.41
C ALA A 123 0.01 9.37 -7.73
N THR A 124 0.02 8.54 -8.78
CA THR A 124 -1.09 7.65 -9.10
C THR A 124 -1.33 6.63 -8.00
N TRP A 125 -0.28 6.01 -7.46
CA TRP A 125 -0.43 5.07 -6.33
C TRP A 125 -0.94 5.77 -5.07
N ALA A 126 -0.54 7.01 -4.80
CA ALA A 126 -1.08 7.81 -3.72
C ALA A 126 -2.58 8.05 -3.90
N GLY A 127 -3.01 8.50 -5.09
CA GLY A 127 -4.41 8.72 -5.41
C GLY A 127 -5.27 7.46 -5.33
N LEU A 128 -4.80 6.35 -5.91
CA LEU A 128 -5.51 5.07 -5.84
C LEU A 128 -5.62 4.53 -4.41
N SER A 129 -4.57 4.68 -3.59
CA SER A 129 -4.60 4.31 -2.17
C SER A 129 -5.60 5.16 -1.40
N ALA A 130 -5.66 6.46 -1.68
CA ALA A 130 -6.63 7.37 -1.05
C ALA A 130 -8.08 6.99 -1.44
N LEU A 131 -8.35 6.73 -2.72
CA LEU A 131 -9.67 6.28 -3.18
C LEU A 131 -10.06 4.94 -2.55
N ALA A 132 -9.11 4.01 -2.42
CA ALA A 132 -9.34 2.71 -1.78
C ALA A 132 -9.66 2.89 -0.29
N GLY A 133 -8.94 3.78 0.38
CA GLY A 133 -9.22 4.22 1.73
C GLY A 133 -10.65 4.77 1.86
N VAL A 134 -11.02 5.77 1.06
CA VAL A 134 -12.38 6.36 1.10
C VAL A 134 -13.46 5.30 0.89
N TRP A 135 -13.29 4.40 -0.08
CA TRP A 135 -14.21 3.30 -0.31
C TRP A 135 -14.36 2.38 0.90
N LEU A 136 -13.24 1.95 1.50
CA LEU A 136 -13.24 1.13 2.72
C LEU A 136 -13.88 1.86 3.90
N GLY A 137 -13.60 3.17 4.04
CA GLY A 137 -14.17 4.06 5.04
C GLY A 137 -15.70 4.11 4.97
N CYS A 138 -16.24 4.27 3.76
CA CYS A 138 -17.68 4.24 3.51
C CYS A 138 -18.32 2.88 3.87
N LEU A 139 -17.59 1.78 3.74
CA LEU A 139 -18.08 0.45 4.16
C LEU A 139 -18.08 0.31 5.68
N THR A 140 -17.05 0.81 6.37
CA THR A 140 -16.99 0.81 7.85
C THR A 140 -18.10 1.61 8.52
N ILE A 141 -18.56 2.72 7.90
CA ILE A 141 -19.61 3.56 8.49
C ILE A 141 -20.99 2.89 8.37
N LYS A 142 -21.17 1.97 7.41
CA LYS A 142 -22.43 1.30 7.13
C LYS A 142 -22.60 -0.03 7.88
N SER A 143 -21.56 -0.52 8.56
CA SER A 143 -21.54 -1.77 9.34
C SER A 143 -21.74 -1.51 10.82
#